data_AF-A0AAD9CUF9-F1
#
_entry.id   AF-A0AAD9CUF9-F1
#
_cell.length_a   1.000
_cell.length_b   1.000
_cell.length_c   1.000
_cell.angle_alpha   90.00
_cell.angle_beta   90.00
_cell.angle_gamma   90.00
#
_symmetry.space_group_name_H-M   'P 1'
#
loop_
_entity.id
_entity.type
_entity.pdbx_description
1 polymer ?
#
loop_
_entity_poly.entity_id
_entity_poly.type
_entity_poly.pdbx_seq_one_letter_code
_entity_poly.pdbx_strand_id
1 'polypeptide(L)'
;FALSATTIRIVARSHLLYRFIMKRKPLLTLPARCQRLKWASEVIHQDWSSVVFTDEALVTIRDQDDRKHIAPTLRQGKKIMLWGAISYGRKYPLV
;
A
#
# COMPACT_ATOMS: atom_id res chain seq x y z
N PHE A 1 3.51 -0.93 42.04
CA PHE A 1 2.28 -0.36 41.46
C PHE A 1 2.30 -0.54 39.96
N ALA A 2 1.44 -1.39 39.40
CA ALA A 2 1.32 -1.56 37.95
C ALA A 2 0.22 -0.61 37.42
N LEU A 3 0.61 0.40 36.66
CA LEU A 3 -0.36 1.29 36.01
C LEU A 3 -1.02 0.56 34.84
N SER A 4 -2.33 0.75 34.67
CA SER A 4 -3.05 0.16 33.55
C SER A 4 -2.61 0.78 32.22
N ALA A 5 -2.59 -0.03 31.15
CA ALA A 5 -2.31 0.46 29.79
C ALA A 5 -3.27 1.59 29.37
N THR A 6 -4.49 1.60 29.91
CA THR A 6 -5.49 2.65 29.68
C THR A 6 -5.04 3.98 30.27
N THR A 7 -4.56 3.97 31.52
CA THR A 7 -4.03 5.16 32.20
C THR A 7 -2.87 5.77 31.42
N ILE A 8 -1.96 4.92 30.93
CA ILE A 8 -0.81 5.36 30.12
C ILE A 8 -1.27 6.05 28.82
N ARG A 9 -2.27 5.51 28.13
CA ARG A 9 -2.80 6.10 26.88
C ARG A 9 -3.50 7.44 27.12
N ILE A 10 -4.20 7.60 28.24
CA ILE A 10 -4.88 8.84 28.60
C ILE A 10 -3.85 9.95 28.84
N VAL A 11 -2.83 9.67 29.64
CA VAL A 11 -1.72 10.62 29.90
C VAL A 11 -0.95 10.94 28.62
N ALA A 12 -0.64 9.94 27.79
CA ALA A 12 0.03 10.18 26.52
C ALA A 12 -0.77 11.13 25.61
N ARG A 13 -2.11 10.97 25.53
CA ARG A 13 -2.98 11.86 24.76
C ARG A 13 -3.03 13.27 25.32
N SER A 14 -3.08 13.45 26.64
CA SER A 14 -3.07 14.80 27.25
C SER A 14 -1.77 15.56 26.99
N HIS A 15 -0.68 14.83 26.70
CA HIS A 15 0.61 15.40 26.28
C HIS A 15 0.84 15.39 24.76
N LEU A 16 -0.20 15.15 23.94
CA LEU A 16 -0.12 15.08 22.47
C LEU A 16 0.90 14.05 21.95
N LEU A 17 1.18 13.00 22.74
CA LEU A 17 2.05 11.91 22.35
C LEU A 17 1.23 10.84 21.61
N TYR A 18 1.43 10.79 20.30
CA TYR A 18 0.78 9.81 19.41
C TYR A 18 1.72 8.69 19.03
N ARG A 19 1.16 7.48 18.92
CA ARG A 19 1.87 6.35 18.31
C ARG A 19 1.81 6.48 16.80
N PHE A 20 2.94 6.80 16.17
CA PHE A 20 3.09 6.68 14.73
C PHE A 20 3.42 5.23 14.34
N ILE A 21 2.70 4.69 13.35
CA ILE A 21 3.00 3.40 12.77
C ILE A 21 3.91 3.65 11.56
N MET A 22 5.11 3.10 11.58
CA MET A 22 6.05 3.22 10.47
C MET A 22 5.49 2.54 9.21
N LYS A 23 5.39 3.28 8.10
CA LYS A 23 4.95 2.72 6.82
C LYS A 23 6.05 1.83 6.23
N ARG A 24 5.67 0.65 5.74
CA ARG A 24 6.57 -0.18 4.91
C ARG A 24 6.78 0.51 3.58
N LYS A 25 8.03 0.75 3.21
CA LYS A 25 8.43 1.37 1.95
C LYS A 25 9.37 0.41 1.20
N PRO A 26 9.31 0.34 -0.14
CA PRO A 26 10.30 -0.40 -0.90
C PRO A 26 11.68 0.22 -0.67
N LEU A 27 12.70 -0.62 -0.52
CA LEU A 27 14.08 -0.18 -0.45
C LEU A 27 14.51 0.28 -1.84
N LEU A 28 14.99 1.53 -1.94
CA LEU A 28 15.49 2.09 -3.19
C LEU A 28 17.01 2.16 -3.13
N THR A 29 17.66 1.69 -4.19
CA THR A 29 19.09 1.91 -4.38
C THR A 29 19.36 3.37 -4.75
N LEU A 30 20.59 3.85 -4.56
CA LEU A 30 20.99 5.21 -4.97
C LEU A 30 20.69 5.48 -6.45
N PRO A 31 21.02 4.59 -7.41
CA PRO A 31 20.68 4.80 -8.81
C PRO A 31 19.18 4.92 -9.06
N ALA A 32 18.36 4.04 -8.46
CA ALA A 32 16.91 4.09 -8.60
C ALA A 32 16.32 5.40 -8.04
N ARG A 33 16.89 5.93 -6.95
CA ARG A 33 16.50 7.23 -6.41
C ARG A 33 16.83 8.37 -7.37
N CYS A 34 18.05 8.41 -7.92
CA CYS A 34 18.46 9.43 -8.89
C CYS A 34 17.58 9.40 -10.14
N GLN A 35 17.29 8.21 -10.68
CA GLN A 35 16.43 8.04 -11.84
C GLN A 35 15.01 8.55 -11.58
N ARG A 36 14.43 8.23 -10.42
CA ARG A 36 13.10 8.73 -10.03
C ARG A 36 13.04 10.24 -9.90
N LEU A 37 14.08 10.86 -9.32
CA LEU A 37 14.15 12.32 -9.19
C LEU A 37 14.31 13.00 -10.54
N LYS A 38 15.16 12.45 -11.42
CA LYS A 38 15.33 12.94 -12.79
C LYS A 38 14.00 12.87 -13.57
N TRP A 39 13.36 11.71 -13.58
CA TRP A 39 12.07 11.54 -14.23
C TRP A 39 11.03 12.52 -13.67
N ALA A 40 10.93 12.66 -12.35
CA ALA A 40 9.99 13.60 -11.72
C ALA A 40 10.24 15.06 -12.12
N SER A 41 11.50 15.47 -12.30
CA SER A 41 11.83 16.81 -12.80
C SER A 41 11.45 16.99 -14.27
N GLU A 42 11.58 15.95 -15.09
CA GLU A 42 11.24 15.99 -16.53
C GLU A 42 9.73 16.07 -16.76
N VAL A 43 8.92 15.42 -15.91
CA VAL A 43 7.45 15.34 -16.07
C VAL A 43 6.67 16.38 -15.26
N ILE A 44 7.33 17.35 -14.62
CA ILE A 44 6.68 18.29 -13.70
C ILE A 44 5.55 19.13 -14.35
N HIS A 45 5.67 19.40 -15.66
CA HIS A 45 4.68 20.14 -16.45
C HIS A 45 3.85 19.24 -17.37
N GLN A 46 3.93 17.92 -17.21
CA GLN A 46 3.16 17.00 -18.03
C GLN A 46 1.66 17.10 -17.69
N ASP A 47 0.84 17.19 -18.73
CA ASP A 47 -0.61 17.06 -18.57
C ASP A 47 -1.00 15.58 -18.38
N TRP A 48 -1.38 15.23 -17.15
CA TRP A 48 -1.81 13.90 -16.76
C TRP A 48 -3.21 13.53 -17.25
N SER A 49 -4.00 14.49 -17.75
CA SER A 49 -5.35 14.24 -18.24
C SER A 49 -5.38 13.33 -19.48
N SER A 50 -4.32 13.42 -20.30
CA SER A 50 -4.13 12.66 -21.53
C SER A 50 -3.47 11.29 -21.32
N VAL A 51 -2.94 11.01 -20.12
CA VAL A 51 -2.15 9.81 -19.86
C VAL A 51 -3.06 8.63 -19.49
N VAL A 52 -2.83 7.50 -20.16
CA VAL A 52 -3.42 6.20 -19.77
C VAL A 52 -2.38 5.42 -18.98
N PHE A 53 -2.71 5.09 -17.74
CA PHE A 53 -1.91 4.22 -16.88
C PHE A 53 -2.39 2.78 -17.00
N THR A 54 -1.45 1.84 -17.06
CA THR A 54 -1.74 0.41 -17.17
C THR A 54 -0.88 -0.36 -16.18
N ASP A 55 -1.42 -1.41 -15.57
CA ASP A 55 -0.65 -2.31 -14.69
C ASP A 55 -1.31 -3.69 -14.60
N GLU A 56 -0.55 -4.65 -14.07
CA GLU A 56 -1.00 -5.99 -13.76
C GLU A 56 -1.08 -6.18 -12.25
N ALA A 57 -2.14 -6.84 -11.78
CA ALA A 57 -2.35 -7.11 -10.37
C ALA A 57 -2.70 -8.58 -10.12
N LEU A 58 -2.01 -9.18 -9.15
CA LEU A 58 -2.32 -10.53 -8.70
C LEU A 58 -3.30 -10.48 -7.52
N VAL A 59 -4.55 -10.88 -7.76
CA VAL A 59 -5.57 -10.97 -6.73
C VAL A 59 -5.63 -12.40 -6.21
N THR A 60 -5.48 -12.56 -4.89
CA THR A 60 -5.69 -13.86 -4.25
C THR A 60 -7.13 -13.93 -3.78
N ILE A 61 -7.90 -14.86 -4.34
CA ILE A 61 -9.21 -15.23 -3.80
C ILE A 61 -8.94 -15.99 -2.51
N ARG A 62 -9.24 -15.35 -1.38
CA ARG A 62 -9.26 -16.03 -0.09
C ARG A 62 -10.66 -16.60 0.10
N ASP A 63 -10.75 -17.91 0.22
CA ASP A 63 -11.89 -18.49 0.91
C ASP A 63 -11.86 -17.94 2.35
N GLN A 64 -13.02 -17.59 2.91
CA GLN A 64 -13.12 -17.04 4.27
C GLN A 64 -12.45 -17.99 5.26
N ASP A 65 -11.28 -17.59 5.71
CA ASP A 65 -10.49 -18.31 6.69
C ASP A 65 -11.04 -17.90 8.06
N ASP A 66 -11.97 -18.70 8.58
CA ASP A 66 -12.64 -18.55 9.86
C ASP A 66 -11.63 -18.83 10.99
N ARG A 67 -10.75 -17.86 11.26
CA ARG A 67 -9.51 -18.06 12.04
C ARG A 67 -9.76 -18.11 13.54
N LYS A 68 -10.11 -19.30 14.05
CA LYS A 68 -9.87 -19.67 15.47
C LYS A 68 -8.48 -20.29 15.72
N HIS A 69 -7.77 -20.74 14.67
CA HIS A 69 -6.47 -21.39 14.81
C HIS A 69 -5.46 -20.93 13.76
N ILE A 70 -4.20 -20.76 14.16
CA ILE A 70 -3.09 -20.35 13.29
C ILE A 70 -2.60 -21.60 12.55
N ALA A 71 -3.08 -21.81 11.32
CA ALA A 71 -2.49 -22.80 10.41
C ALA A 71 -1.28 -22.20 9.66
N PRO A 72 -0.25 -23.01 9.33
CA PRO A 72 0.83 -22.57 8.45
C PRO A 72 0.24 -22.21 7.09
N THR A 73 0.17 -20.91 6.81
CA THR A 73 -0.37 -20.38 5.57
C THR A 73 0.74 -20.35 4.53
N LEU A 74 0.95 -21.48 3.84
CA LEU A 74 1.43 -21.38 2.47
C LEU A 74 0.44 -20.44 1.74
N ARG A 75 0.90 -19.54 0.86
CA ARG A 75 -0.01 -18.68 0.06
C ARG A 75 -0.76 -19.51 -0.99
N GLN A 76 -1.47 -20.54 -0.53
CA GLN A 76 -2.35 -21.44 -1.25
C GLN A 76 -3.72 -20.78 -1.27
N GLY A 77 -4.07 -20.28 -2.44
CA GLY A 77 -5.36 -19.70 -2.75
C GLY A 77 -5.41 -19.56 -4.27
N LYS A 78 -6.61 -19.63 -4.85
CA LYS A 78 -6.76 -19.37 -6.28
C LYS A 78 -6.31 -17.93 -6.54
N LYS A 79 -5.38 -17.76 -7.47
CA LYS A 79 -4.86 -16.45 -7.85
C LYS A 79 -5.38 -16.13 -9.23
N ILE A 80 -5.89 -14.92 -9.39
CA ILE A 80 -6.28 -14.35 -10.68
C ILE A 80 -5.32 -13.22 -10.96
N MET A 81 -4.71 -13.25 -12.13
CA MET A 81 -3.94 -12.12 -12.66
C MET A 81 -4.90 -11.25 -13.44
N LEU A 82 -4.92 -9.97 -13.12
CA LEU A 82 -5.75 -8.97 -13.78
C LEU A 82 -4.83 -8.00 -14.49
N TRP A 83 -5.18 -7.62 -15.71
CA TRP A 83 -4.66 -6.47 -16.40
C TRP A 83 -5.71 -5.36 -16.37
N GLY A 84 -5.29 -4.12 -16.16
CA GLY A 84 -6.20 -2.99 -16.17
C GLY A 84 -5.54 -1.71 -16.67
N ALA A 85 -6.39 -0.80 -17.16
CA ALA A 85 -5.99 0.54 -17.56
C ALA A 85 -6.94 1.60 -16.99
N ILE A 86 -6.40 2.78 -16.70
CA ILE A 86 -7.14 3.93 -16.18
C ILE A 86 -6.56 5.23 -16.76
N SER A 87 -7.42 6.18 -17.07
CA SER A 87 -7.03 7.56 -17.41
C SER A 87 -7.90 8.54 -16.63
N TYR A 88 -7.65 9.84 -16.80
CA TYR A 88 -8.46 10.86 -16.14
C TYR A 88 -9.94 10.69 -16.45
N GLY A 89 -10.75 10.46 -15.41
CA GLY A 89 -12.20 10.28 -15.51
C GLY A 89 -12.68 8.97 -16.15
N ARG A 90 -11.80 8.04 -16.57
CA ARG A 90 -12.20 6.83 -17.29
C ARG A 90 -11.47 5.58 -16.82
N LYS A 91 -12.24 4.50 -16.63
CA LYS A 91 -11.73 3.14 -16.41
C LYS A 91 -11.89 2.33 -17.69
N TYR A 92 -10.89 1.54 -18.05
CA TYR A 92 -10.94 0.62 -19.18
C TYR A 92 -11.39 -0.78 -18.71
N PRO A 93 -11.79 -1.67 -19.62
CA PRO A 93 -12.14 -3.04 -19.28
C PRO A 93 -10.99 -3.76 -18.56
N LEU A 94 -11.33 -4.54 -17.53
CA LEU A 94 -10.39 -5.46 -16.87
C LEU A 94 -10.31 -6.74 -17.69
N VAL A 95 -9.07 -7.21 -17.91
CA VAL A 95 -8.76 -8.45 -18.63
C VAL A 95 -8.11 -9.44 -17.70
#